data_AF-A0A6G0ZIJ6-F1
#
_entry.id   AF-A0A6G0ZIJ6-F1
#
_cell.length_a   1.000
_cell.length_b   1.000
_cell.length_c   1.000
_cell.angle_alpha   90.00
_cell.angle_beta   90.00
_cell.angle_gamma   90.00
#
_symmetry.space_group_name_H-M   'P 1'
#
loop_
_entity.id
_entity.type
_entity.pdbx_description
1 polymer ?
#
loop_
_entity_poly.entity_id
_entity_poly.type
_entity_poly.pdbx_seq_one_letter_code
_entity_poly.pdbx_strand_id
1 'polypeptide(L)'
;MIAENILKIITVILRVTKGAGDEQPAATADPSNFMSVDKKHRQLTLIDPNAPPASDGSRRVGVAAPKMFAFDALFTQEDSQVDVCSATLMDVIHAVIHGTDGSVFCFGHQNLVCSLNNYAVASEIHAG
;
A
#
# COMPACT_ATOMS: atom_id res chain seq x y z
N MET A 1 0.54 37.21 13.81
CA MET A 1 0.10 35.80 13.74
C MET A 1 0.98 35.14 12.70
N ILE A 2 2.13 34.63 13.12
CA ILE A 2 2.98 33.83 12.23
C ILE A 2 2.27 32.48 12.17
N ALA A 3 1.78 32.09 11.00
CA ALA A 3 1.29 30.74 10.80
C ALA A 3 2.48 29.82 11.07
N GLU A 4 2.41 29.04 12.15
CA GLU A 4 3.33 27.95 12.36
C GLU A 4 3.20 27.02 11.15
N ASN A 5 4.20 27.04 10.27
CA ASN A 5 4.37 26.01 9.27
C ASN A 5 4.82 24.75 10.02
N ILE A 6 3.86 24.06 10.63
CA ILE A 6 4.08 22.75 11.24
C ILE A 6 4.45 21.82 10.10
N LEU A 7 5.74 21.46 10.01
CA LEU A 7 6.20 20.48 9.04
C LEU A 7 5.73 19.11 9.55
N LYS A 8 4.76 18.50 8.86
CA LYS A 8 4.29 17.16 9.17
C LYS A 8 5.04 16.14 8.33
N ILE A 9 5.69 15.19 9.00
CA ILE A 9 6.26 14.01 8.32
C ILE A 9 5.18 12.94 8.33
N ILE A 10 4.74 12.55 7.13
CA ILE A 10 3.74 11.49 6.93
C ILE A 10 4.42 10.34 6.21
N THR A 11 4.44 9.16 6.84
CA THR A 11 4.98 7.93 6.26
C THR A 11 3.84 6.95 6.06
N VAL A 12 3.61 6.50 4.83
CA VAL A 12 2.58 5.52 4.46
C VAL A 12 3.23 4.22 4.01
N ILE A 13 3.00 3.18 4.79
CA ILE A 13 3.51 1.83 4.56
C ILE A 13 2.34 0.93 4.19
N LEU A 14 2.47 0.13 3.14
CA LEU A 14 1.46 -0.85 2.76
C LEU A 14 2.00 -2.27 2.87
N ARG A 15 1.27 -3.14 3.57
CA ARG A 15 1.50 -4.59 3.60
C ARG A 15 0.44 -5.30 2.77
N VAL A 16 0.89 -6.13 1.83
CA VAL A 16 0.03 -6.86 0.90
C VAL A 16 0.33 -8.36 0.94
N THR A 17 -0.67 -9.19 1.24
CA THR A 17 -0.62 -10.65 1.06
C THR A 17 -1.49 -11.02 -0.13
N LYS A 18 -0.94 -11.77 -1.09
CA LYS A 18 -1.75 -12.41 -2.12
C LYS A 18 -2.59 -13.48 -1.43
N GLY A 19 -3.90 -13.25 -1.36
CA GLY A 19 -4.81 -14.26 -0.84
C GLY A 19 -4.60 -15.57 -1.59
N ALA A 20 -4.45 -16.67 -0.87
CA ALA A 20 -4.61 -17.99 -1.46
C ALA A 20 -6.06 -18.09 -1.93
N GLY A 21 -6.32 -17.73 -3.19
CA GLY A 21 -7.57 -18.07 -3.83
C GLY A 21 -7.59 -19.58 -3.98
N ASP A 22 -8.65 -20.23 -3.50
CA ASP A 22 -9.02 -21.56 -3.94
C ASP A 22 -8.84 -21.64 -5.47
N GLU A 23 -8.05 -22.61 -5.90
CA GLU A 23 -7.76 -22.89 -7.30
C GLU A 23 -9.05 -23.42 -7.96
N GLN A 24 -9.96 -22.52 -8.32
CA GLN A 24 -11.17 -22.83 -9.09
C GLN A 24 -10.78 -22.89 -10.57
N PRO A 25 -10.96 -24.04 -11.26
CA PRO A 25 -10.59 -24.16 -12.66
C PRO A 25 -11.71 -23.62 -13.55
N ALA A 26 -11.57 -22.40 -14.08
CA ALA A 26 -12.40 -21.92 -15.18
C ALA A 26 -11.73 -20.79 -15.99
N ALA A 27 -11.22 -21.17 -17.16
CA ALA A 27 -11.11 -20.40 -18.41
C ALA A 27 -10.66 -18.92 -18.39
N THR A 28 -9.43 -18.71 -18.86
CA THR A 28 -8.96 -17.57 -19.69
C THR A 28 -8.88 -16.15 -19.10
N ALA A 29 -8.62 -16.02 -17.81
CA ALA A 29 -7.90 -14.85 -17.29
C ALA A 29 -7.16 -15.25 -16.01
N ASP A 30 -5.82 -15.17 -16.02
CA ASP A 30 -5.00 -15.46 -14.85
C ASP A 30 -5.42 -14.57 -13.67
N PRO A 31 -6.00 -15.11 -12.58
CA PRO A 31 -6.45 -14.32 -11.41
C PRO A 31 -5.26 -13.70 -10.64
N SER A 32 -4.03 -13.97 -11.09
CA SER A 32 -2.77 -13.46 -10.57
C SER A 32 -2.35 -12.10 -11.14
N ASN A 33 -3.04 -11.55 -12.14
CA ASN A 33 -2.59 -10.35 -12.88
C ASN A 33 -3.29 -9.03 -12.52
N PHE A 34 -4.27 -9.00 -11.60
CA PHE A 34 -4.94 -7.75 -11.26
C PHE A 34 -4.12 -6.84 -10.33
N MET A 35 -3.07 -7.36 -9.68
CA MET A 35 -2.25 -6.62 -8.73
C MET A 35 -0.78 -7.03 -8.82
N SER A 36 0.11 -6.05 -8.96
CA SER A 36 1.56 -6.24 -8.96
C SER A 36 2.22 -5.31 -7.94
N VAL A 37 3.20 -5.84 -7.19
CA VAL A 37 3.94 -5.13 -6.15
C VAL A 37 5.39 -4.97 -6.59
N ASP A 38 5.84 -3.74 -6.77
CA ASP A 38 7.24 -3.42 -7.03
C ASP A 38 7.87 -2.81 -5.77
N LYS A 39 8.54 -3.65 -4.97
CA LYS A 39 9.23 -3.21 -3.75
C LYS A 39 10.39 -2.26 -4.04
N LYS A 40 11.06 -2.40 -5.20
CA LYS A 40 12.21 -1.57 -5.58
C LYS A 40 11.77 -0.13 -5.84
N HIS A 41 10.65 0.03 -6.54
CA HIS A 41 10.06 1.32 -6.85
C HIS A 41 9.02 1.78 -5.81
N ARG A 42 8.79 0.97 -4.77
CA ARG A 42 7.78 1.17 -3.72
C ARG A 42 6.41 1.49 -4.30
N GLN A 43 6.07 0.78 -5.36
CA GLN A 43 4.88 1.03 -6.15
C GLN A 43 3.97 -0.20 -6.21
N LEU A 44 2.69 0.00 -5.98
CA LEU A 44 1.63 -0.97 -6.23
C LEU A 44 0.95 -0.64 -7.55
N THR A 45 0.76 -1.63 -8.40
CA THR A 45 0.03 -1.50 -9.67
C THR A 45 -1.23 -2.34 -9.61
N LEU A 46 -2.38 -1.74 -9.88
CA LEU A 46 -3.67 -2.40 -9.97
C LEU A 46 -4.18 -2.34 -11.41
N ILE A 47 -4.54 -3.50 -11.95
CA ILE A 47 -5.15 -3.66 -13.26
C ILE A 47 -6.62 -4.00 -13.02
N ASP A 48 -7.51 -3.23 -13.64
CA ASP A 48 -8.95 -3.48 -13.54
C ASP A 48 -9.29 -4.82 -14.25
N PRO A 49 -9.73 -5.85 -13.52
CA PRO A 49 -10.06 -7.14 -14.12
C PRO A 49 -11.30 -7.08 -15.02
N ASN A 50 -12.11 -6.03 -14.90
CA ASN A 50 -13.33 -5.84 -15.68
C ASN A 50 -13.12 -4.90 -16.88
N ALA A 51 -11.86 -4.55 -17.18
CA ALA A 51 -11.50 -3.75 -18.33
C ALA A 51 -11.84 -4.46 -19.65
N PRO A 52 -12.41 -3.76 -20.65
CA PRO A 52 -12.69 -4.37 -21.94
C PRO A 52 -11.39 -4.83 -22.63
N PRO A 53 -11.35 -6.03 -23.24
CA PRO A 53 -10.16 -6.51 -23.95
C PRO A 53 -9.85 -5.57 -25.12
N ALA A 54 -8.57 -5.25 -25.30
CA ALA A 54 -8.11 -4.42 -26.41
C ALA A 54 -8.47 -5.11 -27.74
N SER A 55 -9.48 -4.60 -28.43
CA SER A 55 -9.81 -5.05 -29.78
C SER A 55 -8.69 -4.66 -30.73
N ASP A 56 -8.11 -5.67 -31.38
CA ASP A 56 -7.01 -5.56 -32.32
C ASP A 56 -7.45 -4.72 -33.54
N GLY A 57 -6.87 -3.53 -33.68
CA GLY A 57 -7.12 -2.65 -34.81
C GLY A 57 -7.98 -1.43 -34.49
N SER A 58 -7.36 -0.26 -34.70
CA SER A 58 -7.94 1.10 -34.64
C SER A 58 -7.81 1.82 -33.31
N ARG A 59 -6.96 2.85 -33.34
CA ARG A 59 -6.70 3.87 -32.33
C ARG A 59 -7.96 4.24 -31.53
N ARG A 60 -8.11 3.68 -30.33
CA ARG A 60 -8.89 4.30 -29.26
C ARG A 60 -8.06 4.22 -27.98
N VAL A 61 -7.67 5.39 -27.49
CA VAL A 61 -7.06 5.59 -26.17
C VAL A 61 -8.10 5.14 -25.14
N GLY A 62 -7.97 3.92 -24.65
CA GLY A 62 -8.95 3.31 -23.75
C GLY A 62 -8.51 1.96 -23.24
N VAL A 63 -7.19 1.75 -23.08
CA VAL A 63 -6.70 0.70 -22.19
C VAL A 63 -7.13 1.13 -20.79
N ALA A 64 -7.73 0.26 -19.98
CA ALA A 64 -7.80 0.52 -18.55
C ALA A 64 -6.36 0.52 -18.04
N ALA A 65 -5.73 1.69 -18.07
CA ALA A 65 -4.33 1.84 -17.78
C ALA A 65 -4.07 1.32 -16.36
N PRO A 66 -3.01 0.54 -16.13
CA PRO A 66 -2.67 0.08 -14.80
C PRO A 66 -2.58 1.27 -13.84
N LYS A 67 -3.33 1.23 -12.75
CA LYS A 67 -3.35 2.30 -11.76
C LYS A 67 -2.22 2.08 -10.77
N MET A 68 -1.31 3.03 -10.72
CA MET A 68 -0.12 2.93 -9.89
C MET A 68 -0.24 3.80 -8.63
N PHE A 69 0.20 3.26 -7.49
CA PHE A 69 0.23 3.93 -6.20
C PHE A 69 1.62 3.80 -5.60
N ALA A 70 2.23 4.91 -5.22
CA ALA A 70 3.53 4.91 -4.54
C ALA A 70 3.33 4.96 -3.01
N PHE A 71 4.21 4.30 -2.29
CA PHE A 71 4.24 4.23 -0.83
C PHE A 71 5.66 4.46 -0.33
N ASP A 72 5.82 4.83 0.94
CA ASP A 72 7.14 5.01 1.55
C ASP A 72 7.81 3.66 1.81
N ALA A 73 7.02 2.61 2.06
CA ALA A 73 7.48 1.23 2.07
C ALA A 73 6.38 0.25 1.66
N LEU A 74 6.80 -0.85 1.05
CA LEU A 74 5.93 -1.96 0.65
C LEU A 74 6.44 -3.27 1.25
N PHE A 75 5.53 -4.00 1.89
CA PHE A 75 5.80 -5.28 2.52
C PHE A 75 4.85 -6.36 1.97
N THR A 76 5.31 -7.61 1.96
CA THR A 76 4.55 -8.79 1.55
C THR A 76 4.41 -9.78 2.70
N GLN A 77 3.79 -10.93 2.45
CA GLN A 77 3.66 -12.01 3.43
C GLN A 77 5.01 -12.56 3.90
N GLU A 78 6.01 -12.52 3.02
CA GLU A 78 7.38 -12.97 3.29
C GLU A 78 8.09 -12.07 4.30
N ASP A 79 7.67 -10.81 4.41
CA ASP A 79 8.26 -9.87 5.36
C ASP A 79 7.64 -10.05 6.74
N SER A 80 8.51 -10.01 7.76
CA SER A 80 8.08 -10.23 9.13
C SER A 80 7.32 -9.03 9.68
N GLN A 81 6.41 -9.27 10.63
CA GLN A 81 5.75 -8.16 11.33
C GLN A 81 6.74 -7.30 12.12
N VAL A 82 7.88 -7.87 12.54
CA VAL A 82 8.92 -7.12 13.24
C VAL A 82 9.54 -6.07 12.31
N ASP A 83 9.76 -6.41 11.04
CA ASP A 83 10.29 -5.47 10.05
C ASP A 83 9.29 -4.35 9.74
N VAL A 84 8.01 -4.69 9.59
CA VAL A 84 6.93 -3.71 9.38
C VAL A 84 6.78 -2.79 10.58
N CYS A 85 6.78 -3.34 11.80
CA CYS A 85 6.72 -2.57 13.03
C CYS A 85 7.94 -1.67 13.18
N SER A 86 9.14 -2.16 12.90
CA SER A 86 10.37 -1.37 12.94
C SER A 86 10.29 -0.19 11.97
N ALA A 87 9.91 -0.44 10.72
CA ALA A 87 9.76 0.61 9.70
C ALA A 87 8.67 1.65 10.04
N THR A 88 7.61 1.23 10.74
CA THR A 88 6.50 2.12 11.13
C THR A 88 6.82 2.94 12.38
N LEU A 89 7.40 2.29 13.39
CA LEU A 89 7.50 2.82 14.74
C LEU A 89 8.81 3.56 14.98
N MET A 90 9.88 3.27 14.24
CA MET A 90 11.20 3.84 14.51
C MET A 90 11.16 5.37 14.52
N ASP A 91 10.57 5.99 13.49
CA ASP A 91 10.49 7.45 13.40
C ASP A 91 9.56 8.05 14.47
N VAL A 92 8.46 7.35 14.80
CA VAL A 92 7.51 7.79 15.83
C VAL A 92 8.12 7.72 17.22
N ILE A 93 8.83 6.63 17.54
CA ILE A 93 9.54 6.49 18.80
C ILE A 93 10.61 7.57 18.92
N HIS A 94 11.37 7.81 17.84
CA HIS A 94 12.38 8.85 17.82
C HIS A 94 11.75 10.23 18.06
N ALA A 95 10.63 10.53 17.40
CA ALA A 95 9.86 11.75 17.62
C ALA A 95 9.44 11.94 19.09
N VAL A 96 8.85 10.91 19.71
CA VAL A 96 8.39 10.96 21.10
C VAL A 96 9.56 11.16 22.08
N ILE A 97 10.71 10.52 21.84
CA ILE A 97 11.92 10.70 22.66
C ILE A 97 12.43 12.15 22.61
N HIS A 98 12.26 12.83 21.47
CA HIS A 98 12.65 14.23 21.28
C HIS A 98 11.56 15.23 21.71
N GLY A 99 10.46 14.75 22.30
CA GLY A 99 9.37 15.60 22.80
C GLY A 99 8.41 16.09 21.73
N THR A 100 8.36 15.41 20.57
CA THR A 100 7.41 15.69 19.49
C THR A 100 6.28 14.66 19.45
N ASP A 101 5.08 15.11 19.08
CA ASP A 101 3.91 14.24 19.00
C ASP A 101 3.96 13.38 17.74
N GLY A 102 3.85 12.06 17.94
CA GLY A 102 3.78 11.06 16.87
C GLY A 102 2.53 10.19 17.02
N SER A 103 1.87 9.90 15.90
CA SER A 103 0.67 9.06 15.85
C SER A 103 0.78 8.02 14.75
N VAL A 104 0.12 6.87 14.95
CA VAL A 104 0.11 5.75 14.01
C VAL A 104 -1.34 5.34 13.77
N PHE A 105 -1.70 5.15 12.50
CA PHE A 105 -3.04 4.78 12.05
C PHE A 105 -2.96 3.54 11.18
N CYS A 106 -3.80 2.55 11.46
CA CYS A 106 -3.90 1.33 10.65
C CYS A 106 -5.19 1.35 9.83
N PHE A 107 -5.08 1.12 8.53
CA PHE A 107 -6.18 1.08 7.57
C PHE A 107 -6.24 -0.30 6.92
N GLY A 108 -7.43 -0.86 6.79
CA GLY A 108 -7.65 -2.13 6.09
C GLY A 108 -9.13 -2.41 5.90
N HIS A 109 -9.47 -3.32 5.00
CA HIS A 109 -10.86 -3.75 4.83
C HIS A 109 -11.31 -4.53 6.08
N GLN A 110 -12.60 -4.45 6.46
CA GLN A 110 -13.10 -4.98 7.75
C GLN A 110 -12.86 -6.48 7.97
N ASN A 111 -12.71 -7.28 6.90
CA ASN A 111 -12.32 -8.70 6.97
C ASN A 111 -10.80 -8.95 6.87
N LEU A 112 -9.98 -7.92 6.66
CA LEU A 112 -8.53 -7.97 6.47
C LEU A 112 -7.75 -7.45 7.69
N VAL A 113 -8.35 -6.57 8.49
CA VAL A 113 -7.75 -6.04 9.73
C VAL A 113 -7.59 -7.12 10.80
N CYS A 114 -8.58 -8.02 10.95
CA CYS A 114 -8.48 -9.16 11.87
C CYS A 114 -7.51 -10.26 11.39
N SER A 115 -7.15 -10.27 10.11
CA SER A 115 -6.27 -11.28 9.51
C SER A 115 -4.82 -10.81 9.32
N LEU A 116 -4.48 -9.55 9.66
CA LEU A 116 -3.12 -8.97 9.53
C LEU A 116 -2.47 -9.08 8.13
N ASN A 117 -3.28 -9.31 7.10
CA ASN A 117 -2.79 -9.81 5.82
C ASN A 117 -2.68 -8.70 4.77
N ASN A 118 -3.67 -7.81 4.69
CA ASN A 118 -3.62 -6.64 3.81
C ASN A 118 -4.01 -5.39 4.59
N TYR A 119 -3.04 -4.55 4.92
CA TYR A 119 -3.26 -3.31 5.67
C TYR A 119 -2.25 -2.23 5.27
N ALA A 120 -2.67 -0.98 5.35
CA ALA A 120 -1.79 0.16 5.28
C ALA A 120 -1.61 0.75 6.68
N VAL A 121 -0.41 1.21 6.99
CA VAL A 121 -0.12 1.97 8.20
C VAL A 121 0.36 3.35 7.80
N ALA A 122 -0.22 4.38 8.38
CA ALA A 122 0.28 5.74 8.25
C ALA A 122 0.79 6.24 9.60
N SER A 123 1.98 6.82 9.60
CA SER A 123 2.54 7.50 10.77
C SER A 123 2.59 9.00 10.48
N GLU A 124 2.15 9.82 11.43
CA GLU A 124 2.24 11.29 11.36
C GLU A 124 3.04 11.82 12.55
N ILE A 125 4.09 12.59 12.27
CA ILE A 125 4.92 13.27 13.26
C ILE A 125 4.78 14.79 13.06
N HIS A 126 4.51 15.52 14.14
CA HIS A 126 4.45 16.98 14.15
C HIS A 126 5.83 17.54 14.51
N ALA A 127 6.53 18.15 13.56
CA ALA A 127 7.72 18.93 13.87
C ALA A 127 7.29 20.35 14.29
N GLY A 128 7.61 20.70 15.54
CA GLY A 128 7.46 22.05 16.11
C GLY A 128 8.65 22.95 15.82
#